data_AF-A0A2K3P8C7-F1
#
_entry.id   AF-A0A2K3P8C7-F1
#
_cell.length_a   1.000
_cell.length_b   1.000
_cell.length_c   1.000
_cell.angle_alpha   90.00
_cell.angle_beta   90.00
_cell.angle_gamma   90.00
#
_symmetry.space_group_name_H-M   'P 1'
#
loop_
_entity.id
_entity.type
_entity.pdbx_description
1 polymer ?
#
loop_
_entity_poly.entity_id
_entity_poly.type
_entity_poly.pdbx_seq_one_letter_code
_entity_poly.pdbx_strand_id
1 'polypeptide(L)'
;MYISMLPVKIPAVAMNDDGKIVLMSDEDGKKQANEQVNKEKRKLTLKSIPLSLTCILHKSYILADPTAEEESIIETHVTIVLDTHGQLVSLYKPGGPVLAYTSAIQVSLRIAMEFKM
;
A
#
# COMPACT_ATOMS: atom_id res chain seq x y z
N MET A 1 4.62 2.25 -4.56
CA MET A 1 4.42 3.09 -3.35
C MET A 1 4.59 2.31 -2.05
N TYR A 2 4.01 1.11 -1.85
CA TYR A 2 4.13 0.39 -0.57
C TYR A 2 5.56 -0.01 -0.17
N ILE A 3 6.43 -0.34 -1.13
CA ILE A 3 7.83 -0.71 -0.87
C ILE A 3 8.62 0.44 -0.20
N SER A 4 8.29 1.71 -0.48
CA SER A 4 8.98 2.84 0.14
C SER A 4 8.67 3.00 1.62
N MET A 5 7.62 2.34 2.15
CA MET A 5 7.28 2.36 3.57
C MET A 5 8.11 1.36 4.39
N LEU A 6 8.72 0.34 3.77
CA LEU A 6 9.53 -0.67 4.46
C LEU A 6 10.80 -0.09 5.14
N PRO A 7 11.57 0.81 4.52
CA PRO A 7 12.75 1.38 5.17
C PRO A 7 12.44 2.54 6.13
N VAL A 8 11.17 2.94 6.29
CA VAL A 8 10.80 4.11 7.10
C VAL A 8 11.10 3.88 8.58
N LYS A 9 11.86 4.81 9.15
CA LYS A 9 12.15 4.90 10.58
C LYS A 9 11.41 6.07 11.18
N ILE A 10 10.72 5.82 12.30
CA ILE A 10 10.01 6.82 13.08
C ILE A 10 10.96 7.33 14.17
N PRO A 11 11.15 8.65 14.32
CA PRO A 11 11.98 9.20 15.39
C PRO A 11 11.38 8.88 16.76
N ALA A 12 12.25 8.65 17.75
CA ALA A 12 11.82 8.48 19.12
C ALA A 12 11.37 9.83 19.69
N VAL A 13 10.17 9.85 20.28
CA VAL A 13 9.58 11.04 20.89
C VAL A 13 9.05 10.69 22.28
N ALA A 14 9.18 11.62 23.22
CA ALA A 14 8.65 11.50 24.57
C ALA A 14 7.85 12.76 24.93
N MET A 15 6.94 12.65 25.89
CA MET A 15 6.23 13.79 26.47
C MET A 15 6.88 14.09 27.82
N ASN A 16 7.28 15.34 28.05
CA ASN A 16 7.85 15.75 29.34
C ASN A 16 6.74 16.06 30.37
N ASP A 17 7.12 16.29 31.63
CA ASP A 17 6.18 16.57 32.73
C ASP A 17 5.37 17.85 32.54
N ASP A 18 5.85 18.78 31.70
CA ASP A 18 5.13 19.99 31.29
C ASP A 18 4.14 19.76 30.13
N GLY A 19 4.01 18.52 29.66
CA GLY A 19 3.14 18.12 28.56
C GLY A 19 3.64 18.49 27.16
N LYS A 20 4.94 18.79 27.00
CA LYS A 20 5.57 19.10 25.71
C LYS A 20 6.19 17.85 25.09
N ILE A 21 6.09 17.74 23.77
CA ILE A 21 6.72 16.66 22.99
C ILE A 21 8.19 17.03 22.75
N VAL A 22 9.10 16.14 23.13
CA VAL A 22 10.54 16.28 22.93
C VAL A 22 11.06 15.17 22.01
N LEU A 23 11.89 15.55 21.04
CA LEU A 23 12.62 14.63 20.17
C LEU A 23 13.81 14.05 20.95
N MET A 24 13.99 12.73 20.93
CA MET A 24 15.14 12.09 21.54
C MET A 24 16.24 11.95 20.47
N SER A 25 17.30 12.76 20.57
CA SER A 25 18.47 12.69 19.68
C SER A 25 19.52 11.75 20.26
N ASP A 26 20.19 10.98 19.39
CA ASP A 26 21.20 9.97 19.77
C ASP A 26 22.53 10.61 20.27
N GLU A 27 22.69 11.94 20.20
CA GLU A 27 23.97 12.63 20.45
C GLU A 27 24.19 13.10 21.90
N ASP A 28 23.14 13.24 22.71
CA ASP A 28 23.26 13.78 24.07
C ASP A 28 23.42 12.68 25.12
N GLY A 29 24.62 12.08 25.12
CA GLY A 29 25.10 11.27 26.22
C GLY A 29 25.35 12.10 27.47
N LYS A 30 24.30 12.42 28.26
CA LYS A 30 24.32 12.48 29.74
C LYS A 30 23.02 13.05 30.33
N LYS A 31 22.50 12.29 31.30
CA LYS A 31 21.59 12.69 32.38
C LYS A 31 20.15 13.02 31.98
N GLN A 32 19.28 12.01 32.05
CA GLN A 32 18.32 11.93 33.16
C GLN A 32 17.77 10.51 33.24
N ALA A 33 18.08 9.86 34.36
CA ALA A 33 17.48 8.61 34.76
C ALA A 33 16.09 8.93 35.31
N ASN A 34 15.08 8.87 34.45
CA ASN A 34 13.70 8.58 34.83
C ASN A 34 13.05 7.88 33.63
N GLU A 35 12.71 6.62 33.83
CA GLU A 35 11.82 5.74 33.05
C GLU A 35 11.46 6.19 31.61
N GLN A 36 12.41 6.11 30.69
CA GLN A 36 12.19 6.46 29.27
C GLN A 36 11.89 5.22 28.43
N VAL A 37 10.61 5.09 28.05
CA VAL A 37 10.00 3.91 27.41
C VAL A 37 10.33 3.75 25.91
N ASN A 38 11.05 4.67 25.26
CA ASN A 38 11.44 4.47 23.85
C ASN A 38 12.68 5.30 23.48
N LYS A 39 13.86 4.66 23.49
CA LYS A 39 15.13 5.31 23.16
C LYS A 39 15.59 5.06 21.73
N GLU A 40 14.94 4.16 20.99
CA GLU A 40 15.40 3.76 19.67
C GLU A 40 14.44 4.21 18.56
N LYS A 41 15.03 4.62 17.42
CA LYS A 41 14.29 4.85 16.17
C LYS A 41 13.52 3.59 15.82
N ARG A 42 12.18 3.66 15.84
CA ARG A 42 11.32 2.51 15.61
C ARG A 42 11.09 2.30 14.12
N LYS A 43 11.24 1.08 13.64
CA LYS A 43 10.81 0.71 12.28
C LYS A 43 9.29 0.76 12.18
N LEU A 44 8.76 1.30 11.08
CA LEU A 44 7.32 1.24 10.82
C LEU A 44 6.88 -0.23 10.71
N THR A 45 5.88 -0.62 11.51
CA THR A 45 5.31 -1.97 11.45
C THR A 45 4.10 -1.95 10.54
N LEU A 46 4.21 -2.58 9.36
CA LEU A 46 3.08 -2.76 8.44
C LEU A 46 2.41 -4.10 8.73
N LYS A 47 1.08 -4.09 8.94
CA LYS A 47 0.29 -5.31 9.15
C LYS A 47 0.17 -6.15 7.86
N SER A 48 0.12 -5.48 6.71
CA SER A 48 0.03 -6.11 5.40
C SER A 48 0.63 -5.18 4.34
N ILE A 49 1.17 -5.76 3.28
CA ILE A 49 1.67 -5.06 2.09
C ILE A 49 0.71 -5.39 0.96
N PRO A 50 -0.25 -4.51 0.64
CA PRO A 50 -1.21 -4.80 -0.41
C PRO A 50 -0.55 -4.74 -1.80
N LEU A 51 -1.02 -5.60 -2.68
CA LEU A 51 -0.64 -5.67 -4.08
C LEU A 51 -1.77 -5.09 -4.93
N SER A 52 -1.45 -4.15 -5.81
CA SER A 52 -2.40 -3.59 -6.77
C SER A 52 -2.09 -4.09 -8.18
N LEU A 53 -3.11 -4.59 -8.88
CA LEU A 53 -3.05 -4.92 -10.31
C LEU A 53 -4.10 -4.10 -11.05
N THR A 54 -3.68 -3.42 -12.11
CA THR A 54 -4.59 -2.77 -13.06
C THR A 54 -4.77 -3.68 -14.27
N CYS A 55 -6.01 -3.82 -14.72
CA CYS A 55 -6.35 -4.53 -15.94
C CYS A 55 -7.18 -3.64 -16.86
N ILE A 56 -6.94 -3.74 -18.16
CA ILE A 56 -7.83 -3.21 -19.18
C ILE A 56 -8.93 -4.22 -19.48
N LEU A 57 -10.17 -3.73 -19.62
CA LEU A 57 -11.29 -4.50 -20.13
C LEU A 57 -11.60 -4.04 -21.57
N HIS A 58 -11.32 -4.89 -22.55
CA HIS A 58 -11.56 -4.59 -23.96
C HIS A 58 -12.30 -5.72 -24.66
N LYS A 59 -13.59 -5.49 -24.98
CA LYS A 59 -14.47 -6.48 -25.60
C LYS A 59 -14.44 -7.80 -24.79
N SER A 60 -13.85 -8.85 -25.36
CA SER A 60 -13.73 -10.19 -24.74
C SER A 60 -12.34 -10.45 -24.13
N TYR A 61 -11.48 -9.44 -24.08
CA TYR A 61 -10.10 -9.55 -23.62
C TYR A 61 -9.88 -8.77 -22.33
N ILE A 62 -9.03 -9.34 -21.49
CA ILE A 62 -8.52 -8.74 -20.27
C ILE A 62 -7.01 -8.68 -20.40
N LEU A 63 -6.46 -7.47 -20.36
CA LEU A 63 -5.01 -7.24 -20.39
C LEU A 63 -4.58 -6.86 -18.98
N ALA A 64 -3.58 -7.54 -18.43
CA ALA A 64 -3.05 -7.27 -17.11
C ALA A 64 -1.80 -6.39 -17.21
N ASP A 65 -1.68 -5.41 -16.31
CA ASP A 65 -0.56 -4.47 -16.24
C ASP A 65 -0.30 -3.74 -17.58
N PRO A 66 -1.28 -2.93 -18.03
CA PRO A 66 -1.18 -2.29 -19.33
C PRO A 66 -0.02 -1.30 -19.40
N THR A 67 0.59 -1.23 -20.58
CA THR A 67 1.58 -0.21 -20.93
C THR A 67 0.90 1.14 -21.16
N ALA A 68 1.68 2.23 -21.09
CA ALA A 68 1.18 3.58 -21.37
C ALA A 68 0.52 3.71 -22.77
N GLU A 69 1.00 2.93 -23.76
CA GLU A 69 0.39 2.89 -25.09
C GLU A 69 -1.01 2.25 -25.03
N GLU A 70 -1.15 1.10 -24.38
CA GLU A 70 -2.42 0.40 -24.21
C GLU A 70 -3.44 1.22 -23.40
N GLU A 71 -2.99 1.88 -22.33
CA GLU A 71 -3.81 2.79 -21.52
C GLU A 71 -4.31 4.01 -22.31
N SER A 72 -3.54 4.47 -23.29
CA SER A 72 -3.93 5.62 -24.13
C SER A 72 -5.02 5.30 -25.14
N ILE A 73 -5.12 4.02 -25.54
CA ILE A 73 -6.07 3.56 -26.57
C ILE A 73 -7.40 3.14 -25.94
N ILE A 74 -7.38 2.61 -24.72
CA ILE A 74 -8.55 1.94 -24.13
C ILE A 74 -8.98 2.68 -22.86
N GLU A 75 -10.23 3.12 -22.81
CA GLU A 75 -10.70 3.95 -21.68
C GLU A 75 -11.15 3.14 -20.45
N THR A 76 -11.46 1.85 -20.61
CA THR A 76 -12.00 1.04 -19.50
C THR A 76 -10.93 0.22 -18.80
N HIS A 77 -10.67 0.60 -17.56
CA HIS A 77 -9.75 -0.09 -16.66
C HIS A 77 -10.46 -0.54 -15.38
N VAL A 78 -9.90 -1.56 -14.74
CA VAL A 78 -10.25 -1.99 -13.39
C VAL A 78 -8.96 -2.19 -12.61
N THR A 79 -8.90 -1.64 -11.40
CA THR A 79 -7.78 -1.83 -10.47
C THR A 79 -8.27 -2.64 -9.28
N ILE A 80 -7.55 -3.72 -9.00
CA ILE A 80 -7.82 -4.62 -7.88
C ILE A 80 -6.67 -4.50 -6.90
N VAL A 81 -6.99 -4.39 -5.62
CA VAL A 81 -6.02 -4.35 -4.54
C VAL A 81 -6.27 -5.53 -3.61
N LEU A 82 -5.28 -6.40 -3.45
CA LEU A 82 -5.31 -7.56 -2.55
C LEU A 82 -4.38 -7.34 -1.36
N ASP A 83 -4.71 -7.90 -0.20
CA ASP A 83 -3.79 -7.97 0.93
C ASP A 83 -2.80 -9.15 0.81
N THR A 84 -1.90 -9.25 1.78
CA THR A 84 -0.94 -10.38 1.91
C THR A 84 -1.60 -11.73 2.14
N HIS A 85 -2.90 -11.82 2.41
CA HIS A 85 -3.68 -13.06 2.51
C HIS A 85 -4.50 -13.34 1.24
N GLY A 86 -4.52 -12.41 0.27
CA GLY A 86 -5.21 -12.56 -1.01
C GLY A 86 -6.66 -12.11 -0.92
N GLN A 87 -7.02 -11.43 0.17
CA GLN A 87 -8.34 -10.87 0.37
C GLN A 87 -8.44 -9.56 -0.39
N LEU A 88 -9.60 -9.32 -1.00
CA LEU A 88 -9.90 -8.07 -1.68
C LEU A 88 -9.96 -6.92 -0.68
N VAL A 89 -9.08 -5.94 -0.83
CA VAL A 89 -9.04 -4.71 -0.04
C VAL A 89 -9.80 -3.59 -0.74
N SER A 90 -9.61 -3.47 -2.05
CA SER A 90 -10.27 -2.43 -2.84
C SER A 90 -10.44 -2.87 -4.29
N LEU A 91 -11.54 -2.42 -4.89
CA LEU A 91 -11.84 -2.54 -6.32
C LEU A 91 -12.17 -1.15 -6.84
N TYR A 92 -11.48 -0.72 -7.88
CA TYR A 92 -11.71 0.57 -8.51
C TYR A 92 -11.99 0.41 -10.00
N LYS A 93 -13.11 0.99 -10.44
CA LYS A 93 -13.46 1.14 -11.86
C LYS A 93 -13.89 2.59 -12.09
N PRO A 94 -13.07 3.43 -12.74
CA PRO A 94 -13.33 4.86 -12.92
C PRO A 94 -14.49 5.22 -13.89
N GLY A 95 -15.36 4.28 -14.24
CA GLY A 95 -16.34 4.44 -15.32
C GLY A 95 -15.83 3.85 -16.65
N GLY A 96 -16.25 4.42 -17.78
CA GLY A 96 -15.87 3.96 -19.12
C GLY A 96 -16.94 3.15 -19.86
N PRO A 97 -16.81 2.98 -21.19
CA PRO A 97 -17.85 2.41 -22.06
C PRO A 97 -18.11 0.92 -21.82
N VAL A 98 -17.16 0.17 -21.26
CA VAL A 98 -17.31 -1.28 -21.04
C VAL A 98 -17.87 -1.54 -19.64
N LEU A 99 -18.94 -2.33 -19.56
CA LEU A 99 -19.47 -2.85 -18.29
C LEU A 99 -18.51 -3.91 -17.72
N ALA A 100 -18.16 -3.77 -16.45
CA ALA A 100 -17.41 -4.79 -15.74
C ALA A 100 -18.39 -5.83 -15.19
N TYR A 101 -18.71 -6.83 -16.01
CA TYR A 101 -19.49 -7.97 -15.57
C TYR A 101 -18.76 -8.73 -14.46
N THR A 102 -19.52 -9.41 -13.60
CA THR A 102 -18.98 -10.21 -12.50
C THR A 102 -17.91 -11.20 -12.98
N SER A 103 -18.09 -11.81 -14.16
CA SER A 103 -17.11 -12.72 -14.76
C SER A 103 -15.76 -12.05 -15.03
N ALA A 104 -15.76 -10.84 -15.60
CA ALA A 104 -14.53 -10.10 -15.87
C ALA A 104 -13.80 -9.74 -14.58
N ILE A 105 -14.54 -9.29 -13.55
CA ILE A 105 -13.96 -8.99 -12.24
C ILE A 105 -13.38 -10.26 -11.60
N GLN A 106 -14.07 -11.40 -11.68
CA GLN A 106 -13.58 -12.67 -11.16
C GLN A 106 -12.30 -13.13 -11.84
N VAL A 107 -12.20 -12.97 -13.18
CA VAL A 107 -10.96 -13.28 -13.90
C VAL A 107 -9.83 -12.33 -13.49
N SER A 108 -10.07 -11.03 -13.43
CA SER A 108 -9.06 -10.06 -12.98
C SER A 108 -8.61 -10.32 -11.53
N LEU A 109 -9.53 -10.72 -10.63
CA LEU A 109 -9.19 -11.14 -9.27
C LEU A 109 -8.28 -12.36 -9.27
N ARG A 110 -8.60 -13.35 -10.11
CA ARG A 110 -7.80 -14.57 -10.22
C ARG A 110 -6.41 -14.28 -10.74
N ILE A 111 -6.28 -13.43 -11.76
CA ILE A 111 -4.97 -12.97 -12.25
C ILE A 111 -4.20 -12.28 -11.12
N ALA A 112 -4.82 -11.36 -10.38
CA ALA A 112 -4.16 -10.67 -9.27
C ALA A 112 -3.69 -11.63 -8.15
N MET A 113 -4.39 -12.74 -7.91
CA MET A 113 -3.97 -13.77 -6.97
C MET A 113 -2.74 -14.55 -7.46
N GLU A 114 -2.62 -14.81 -8.77
CA GLU A 114 -1.45 -15.50 -9.36
C GLU A 114 -0.17 -14.66 -9.27
N PHE A 115 -0.27 -13.33 -9.43
CA PHE A 115 0.87 -12.41 -9.27
C PHE A 115 1.42 -12.35 -7.84
N LYS A 116 0.74 -12.97 -6.89
CA LYS A 116 1.14 -13.02 -5.49
C LYS A 116 2.09 -14.19 -5.18
N MET A 117 2.32 -15.11 -6.14
CA MET A 117 3.25 -16.22 -5.99
C MET A 117 4.72 -15.81 -6.03
#